data_AF-D4DHJ9-F1
#
_entry.id   AF-D4DHJ9-F1
#
_cell.length_a   1.000
_cell.length_b   1.000
_cell.length_c   1.000
_cell.angle_alpha   90.00
_cell.angle_beta   90.00
_cell.angle_gamma   90.00
#
_symmetry.space_group_name_H-M   'P 1'
#
loop_
_entity.id
_entity.type
_entity.pdbx_description
1 polymer ?
#
loop_
_entity_poly.entity_id
_entity_poly.type
_entity_poly.pdbx_seq_one_letter_code
_entity_poly.pdbx_strand_id
1 'polypeptide(L)'
;MVPAADIMAVDETKRLVGNRAGLGILQTLESMQQRLTSIEQELKQLREETRQFREEAKQYREEARQFREETRQFHKEARQDHGVTYEHHIRTWMLLRGPIYKSRGRCNAMAPGGSVLVDLDILRFLANNDAFQFAIWAGVFELIYGIPYGHGKLISRRSKVVRLVNARADLTLLDSKNTEDLRKCNAIIKFWKTAIDSEYDPEGIFRIPAVADMSVLRRALLYVPGSSQRMLDKSRMLSVDCIAYDLEDSVTPSKKAEARRLVRAALDLPSPAGVRERAVRINSVGSGLALADLTEVLTASQLKSPNLSTLVVPKVDSASDLTFISDVISHTSSSTKQISILALVESAKAITNLSQICTATPLLSGLIFAAEDFALDLSITRTPSLSEFLYARSAIVTAARAHELPSAIDLVCTSYKQDGGIDGMSVLEEESRSGKRLGFNGKQCIHPTQVERVQGIFGPEEKEVEWAVRVVIADEKAARQGRGAWTLDGKMIDVPVAEKARAIVRKAEACGIDVESVKGRWKHQEPE
;
A
#
# COMPACT_ATOMS: atom_id res chain seq x y z
N MET A 1 28.26 -21.36 44.77
CA MET A 1 28.54 -21.58 46.21
C MET A 1 29.40 -20.42 46.68
N VAL A 2 28.79 -19.48 47.39
CA VAL A 2 29.52 -18.43 48.12
C VAL A 2 30.06 -19.07 49.42
N PRO A 3 31.28 -18.77 49.88
CA PRO A 3 31.89 -19.47 51.01
C PRO A 3 31.14 -19.25 52.32
N ALA A 4 31.16 -20.25 53.20
CA ALA A 4 30.47 -20.30 54.50
C ALA A 4 30.86 -19.20 55.53
N ALA A 5 31.72 -18.25 55.16
CA ALA A 5 32.16 -17.16 56.03
C ALA A 5 31.11 -16.05 56.19
N ASP A 6 30.19 -15.88 55.25
CA ASP A 6 29.16 -14.82 55.32
C ASP A 6 27.91 -15.22 56.12
N ILE A 7 27.75 -16.51 56.47
CA ILE A 7 26.58 -16.99 57.24
C ILE A 7 26.70 -16.61 58.72
N MET A 8 27.91 -16.44 59.26
CA MET A 8 28.11 -16.01 60.65
C MET A 8 27.84 -14.51 60.86
N ALA A 9 27.99 -13.67 59.82
CA ALA A 9 27.70 -12.24 59.91
C ALA A 9 26.20 -11.94 60.06
N VAL A 10 25.33 -12.84 59.57
CA VAL A 10 23.86 -12.68 59.64
C VAL A 10 23.31 -13.03 61.03
N ASP A 11 23.94 -13.97 61.75
CA ASP A 11 23.50 -14.36 63.09
C ASP A 11 23.95 -13.36 64.18
N GLU A 12 25.07 -12.66 63.95
CA GLU A 12 25.54 -11.62 64.86
C GLU A 12 24.71 -10.32 64.73
N THR A 13 24.14 -10.03 63.55
CA THR A 13 23.18 -8.94 63.38
C THR A 13 21.82 -9.22 64.02
N LYS A 14 21.43 -10.50 64.17
CA LYS A 14 20.18 -10.88 64.86
C LYS A 14 20.18 -10.55 66.35
N ARG A 15 21.34 -10.39 66.99
CA ARG A 15 21.43 -10.00 68.41
C ARG A 15 21.48 -8.49 68.65
N LEU A 16 21.82 -7.67 67.66
CA LEU A 16 22.15 -6.25 67.87
C LEU A 16 21.09 -5.23 67.45
N VAL A 17 19.97 -5.62 66.84
CA VAL A 17 18.92 -4.66 66.43
C VAL A 17 17.54 -5.05 66.95
N GLY A 18 17.32 -4.79 68.23
CA GLY A 18 16.00 -4.78 68.86
C GLY A 18 15.15 -3.56 68.47
N ASN A 19 14.99 -3.28 67.17
CA ASN A 19 14.13 -2.20 66.69
C ASN A 19 13.44 -2.60 65.38
N ARG A 20 12.17 -2.18 65.21
CA ARG A 20 11.28 -2.50 64.06
C ARG A 20 11.93 -2.36 62.67
N ALA A 21 12.96 -1.54 62.53
CA ALA A 21 13.71 -1.35 61.28
C ALA A 21 14.55 -2.58 60.87
N GLY A 22 15.13 -3.34 61.81
CA GLY A 22 15.96 -4.51 61.51
C GLY A 22 15.15 -5.70 60.97
N LEU A 23 13.94 -5.90 61.49
CA LEU A 23 12.97 -6.89 60.99
C LEU A 23 12.52 -6.60 59.55
N GLY A 24 12.35 -5.32 59.21
CA GLY A 24 11.99 -4.91 57.84
C GLY A 24 13.10 -5.17 56.82
N ILE A 25 14.36 -4.97 57.22
CA ILE A 25 15.52 -5.28 56.36
C ILE A 25 15.65 -6.79 56.15
N LEU A 26 15.46 -7.59 57.20
CA LEU A 26 15.49 -9.06 57.10
C LEU A 26 14.38 -9.60 56.18
N GLN A 27 13.13 -9.12 56.31
CA GLN A 27 12.05 -9.51 55.40
C GLN A 27 12.34 -9.09 53.95
N THR A 28 12.99 -7.95 53.74
CA THR A 28 13.37 -7.49 52.40
C THR A 28 14.46 -8.38 51.81
N LEU A 29 15.46 -8.79 52.60
CA LEU A 29 16.52 -9.70 52.17
C LEU A 29 15.98 -11.10 51.87
N GLU A 30 15.08 -11.64 52.69
CA GLU A 30 14.42 -12.91 52.43
C GLU A 30 13.57 -12.87 51.13
N SER A 31 12.84 -11.78 50.91
CA SER A 31 12.08 -11.54 49.68
C SER A 31 12.98 -11.43 48.45
N MET A 32 14.12 -10.75 48.56
CA MET A 32 15.13 -10.67 47.50
C MET A 32 15.74 -12.04 47.21
N GLN A 33 16.01 -12.86 48.23
CA GLN A 33 16.56 -14.20 48.07
C GLN A 33 15.57 -15.17 47.41
N GLN A 34 14.28 -15.07 47.74
CA GLN A 34 13.21 -15.80 47.04
C GLN A 34 13.11 -15.37 45.57
N ARG A 35 13.19 -14.07 45.27
CA ARG A 35 13.20 -13.56 43.89
C ARG A 35 14.42 -14.02 43.09
N LEU A 36 15.61 -14.02 43.68
CA LEU A 36 16.83 -14.55 43.06
C LEU A 36 16.68 -16.03 42.70
N THR A 37 16.11 -16.83 43.62
CA THR A 37 15.87 -18.26 43.38
C THR A 37 14.86 -18.48 42.24
N SER A 38 13.81 -17.66 42.16
CA SER A 38 12.84 -17.68 41.06
C SER A 38 13.49 -17.33 39.71
N ILE A 39 14.33 -16.29 39.68
CA ILE A 39 15.04 -15.88 38.45
C ILE A 39 16.02 -16.96 38.00
N GLU A 40 16.69 -17.65 38.93
CA GLU A 40 17.57 -18.76 38.59
C GLU A 40 16.82 -19.96 37.99
N GLN A 41 15.60 -20.24 38.45
CA GLN A 41 14.72 -21.26 37.86
C GLN A 41 14.25 -20.85 36.46
N GLU A 42 13.80 -19.61 36.27
CA GLU A 42 13.43 -19.08 34.96
C GLU A 42 14.60 -19.11 33.96
N LEU A 43 15.81 -18.76 34.39
CA LEU A 43 17.01 -18.83 33.56
C LEU A 43 17.37 -20.26 33.17
N LYS A 44 17.17 -21.25 34.05
CA LYS A 44 17.35 -22.67 33.71
C LYS A 44 16.33 -23.11 32.66
N GLN A 45 15.08 -22.70 32.80
CA GLN A 45 14.02 -23.03 31.86
C GLN A 45 14.26 -22.39 30.48
N LEU A 46 14.63 -21.11 30.43
CA LEU A 46 15.01 -20.43 29.18
C LEU A 46 16.22 -21.06 28.48
N ARG A 47 17.20 -21.56 29.25
CA ARG A 47 18.36 -22.27 28.68
C ARG A 47 17.96 -23.59 28.04
N GLU A 48 17.02 -24.31 28.65
CA GLU A 48 16.50 -25.58 28.11
C GLU A 48 15.65 -25.33 26.85
N GLU A 49 14.79 -24.32 26.86
CA GLU A 49 14.02 -23.91 25.67
C GLU A 49 14.94 -23.47 24.52
N THR A 50 16.01 -22.73 24.83
CA THR A 50 17.03 -22.34 23.84
C THR A 50 17.79 -23.54 23.28
N ARG A 51 18.01 -24.58 24.10
CA ARG A 51 18.65 -25.83 23.67
C ARG A 51 17.74 -26.61 22.72
N GLN A 52 16.46 -26.77 23.07
CA GLN A 52 15.46 -27.41 22.20
C GLN A 52 15.33 -26.68 20.87
N PHE A 53 15.23 -25.35 20.89
CA PHE A 53 15.16 -24.55 19.66
C PHE A 53 16.38 -24.71 18.75
N ARG A 54 17.58 -24.89 19.35
CA ARG A 54 18.81 -25.13 18.58
C ARG A 54 18.83 -26.50 17.91
N GLU A 55 18.30 -27.53 18.57
CA GLU A 55 18.21 -28.87 17.99
C GLU A 55 17.14 -28.94 16.89
N GLU A 56 15.97 -28.33 17.10
CA GLU A 56 14.95 -28.19 16.05
C GLU A 56 15.50 -27.43 14.83
N ALA A 57 16.23 -26.34 15.06
CA ALA A 57 16.84 -25.57 13.97
C ALA A 57 17.95 -26.34 13.22
N LYS A 58 18.61 -27.31 13.86
CA LYS A 58 19.55 -28.22 13.16
C LYS A 58 18.78 -29.21 12.30
N GLN A 59 17.74 -29.83 12.86
CA GLN A 59 16.89 -30.77 12.12
C GLN A 59 16.28 -30.13 10.86
N TYR A 60 15.74 -28.91 10.98
CA TYR A 60 15.23 -28.16 9.81
C TYR A 60 16.31 -27.83 8.76
N ARG A 61 17.58 -27.65 9.18
CA ARG A 61 18.68 -27.41 8.23
C ARG A 61 19.08 -28.70 7.51
N GLU A 62 19.03 -29.84 8.20
CA GLU A 62 19.24 -31.17 7.64
C GLU A 62 18.16 -31.47 6.59
N GLU A 63 16.89 -31.30 6.94
CA GLU A 63 15.74 -31.51 6.05
C GLU A 63 15.80 -30.57 4.83
N ALA A 64 16.12 -29.30 5.02
CA ALA A 64 16.28 -28.35 3.92
C ALA A 64 17.51 -28.66 3.04
N ARG A 65 18.53 -29.35 3.56
CA ARG A 65 19.68 -29.81 2.78
C ARG A 65 19.28 -31.02 1.95
N GLN A 66 18.63 -32.01 2.55
CA GLN A 66 18.15 -33.21 1.88
C GLN A 66 17.18 -32.86 0.74
N PHE A 67 16.23 -31.94 0.98
CA PHE A 67 15.32 -31.44 -0.04
C PHE A 67 16.04 -30.75 -1.22
N ARG A 68 17.14 -30.03 -0.95
CA ARG A 68 17.95 -29.39 -2.02
C ARG A 68 18.74 -30.40 -2.83
N GLU A 69 19.19 -31.48 -2.20
CA GLU A 69 19.87 -32.59 -2.88
C GLU A 69 18.87 -33.36 -3.76
N GLU A 70 17.67 -33.65 -3.26
CA GLU A 70 16.57 -34.26 -4.01
C GLU A 70 16.10 -33.39 -5.20
N THR A 71 15.95 -32.08 -5.00
CA THR A 71 15.58 -31.15 -6.08
C THR A 71 16.65 -31.08 -7.17
N ARG A 72 17.94 -31.16 -6.79
CA ARG A 72 19.06 -31.20 -7.75
C ARG A 72 19.11 -32.52 -8.51
N GLN A 73 18.83 -33.64 -7.84
CA GLN A 73 18.72 -34.95 -8.46
C GLN A 73 17.57 -34.96 -9.48
N PHE A 74 16.40 -34.46 -9.09
CA PHE A 74 15.22 -34.35 -9.94
C PHE A 74 15.45 -33.43 -11.16
N HIS A 75 16.13 -32.29 -11.00
CA HIS A 75 16.49 -31.42 -12.13
C HIS A 75 17.53 -32.03 -13.07
N LYS A 76 18.38 -32.94 -12.58
CA LYS A 76 19.29 -33.72 -13.43
C LYS A 76 18.51 -34.76 -14.25
N GLU A 77 17.56 -35.44 -13.63
CA GLU A 77 16.71 -36.47 -14.27
C GLU A 77 15.73 -35.84 -15.27
N ALA A 78 15.08 -34.72 -14.92
CA ALA A 78 14.16 -33.98 -15.78
C ALA A 78 14.83 -33.27 -16.98
N ARG A 79 16.17 -33.13 -16.98
CA ARG A 79 16.92 -32.64 -18.14
C ARG A 79 17.23 -33.75 -19.15
N GLN A 80 17.13 -35.02 -18.76
CA GLN A 80 17.39 -36.16 -19.64
C GLN A 80 16.15 -36.61 -20.41
N ASP A 81 14.94 -36.37 -19.89
CA ASP A 81 13.69 -36.62 -20.60
C ASP A 81 13.14 -35.34 -21.22
N HIS A 82 13.32 -35.18 -22.53
CA HIS A 82 12.74 -34.08 -23.28
C HIS A 82 11.22 -34.24 -23.42
N GLY A 83 10.48 -33.35 -22.76
CA GLY A 83 9.10 -33.03 -23.13
C GLY A 83 8.03 -33.58 -22.20
N VAL A 84 7.85 -32.95 -21.04
CA VAL A 84 6.58 -33.04 -20.31
C VAL A 84 6.15 -31.63 -19.90
N THR A 85 4.89 -31.36 -20.22
CA THR A 85 4.21 -30.06 -20.30
C THR A 85 3.94 -29.42 -18.93
N TYR A 86 3.92 -28.09 -18.97
CA TYR A 86 3.82 -27.10 -17.88
C TYR A 86 2.60 -27.22 -16.93
N GLU A 87 1.68 -28.15 -17.21
CA GLU A 87 0.35 -28.22 -16.58
C GLU A 87 0.34 -29.03 -15.27
N HIS A 88 1.32 -29.91 -15.04
CA HIS A 88 1.41 -30.69 -13.79
C HIS A 88 2.08 -29.93 -12.63
N HIS A 89 2.80 -28.84 -12.92
CA HIS A 89 3.57 -28.07 -11.93
C HIS A 89 2.70 -27.30 -10.93
N ILE A 90 1.48 -26.91 -11.31
CA ILE A 90 0.63 -26.06 -10.46
C ILE A 90 0.01 -26.86 -9.30
N ARG A 91 -0.27 -28.15 -9.48
CA ARG A 91 -0.94 -28.97 -8.46
C ARG A 91 -0.04 -29.40 -7.31
N THR A 92 1.24 -29.68 -7.55
CA THR A 92 2.15 -30.17 -6.50
C THR A 92 2.74 -29.03 -5.65
N TRP A 93 2.87 -27.82 -6.22
CA TRP A 93 3.46 -26.67 -5.51
C TRP A 93 2.53 -26.03 -4.47
N MET A 94 1.20 -26.18 -4.63
CA MET A 94 0.20 -25.55 -3.76
C MET A 94 -0.06 -26.26 -2.42
N LEU A 95 0.44 -27.49 -2.22
CA LEU A 95 0.08 -28.31 -1.05
C LEU A 95 0.96 -28.13 0.20
N LEU A 96 2.07 -27.37 0.17
CA LEU A 96 3.11 -27.49 1.19
C LEU A 96 3.55 -26.22 1.95
N ARG A 97 2.76 -25.13 2.03
CA ARG A 97 3.08 -24.04 2.99
C ARG A 97 1.88 -23.48 3.73
N GLY A 98 1.74 -23.92 4.99
CA GLY A 98 1.12 -23.12 6.05
C GLY A 98 2.07 -22.00 6.53
N PRO A 99 1.54 -20.91 7.12
CA PRO A 99 2.31 -19.71 7.43
C PRO A 99 3.09 -19.84 8.76
N ILE A 100 4.37 -19.46 8.76
CA ILE A 100 5.16 -19.28 9.99
C ILE A 100 5.66 -17.83 10.05
N TYR A 101 5.01 -16.98 10.86
CA TYR A 101 5.66 -15.85 11.50
C TYR A 101 5.01 -15.59 12.87
N LYS A 102 5.55 -16.19 13.92
CA LYS A 102 5.47 -15.67 15.29
C LYS A 102 6.84 -15.05 15.62
N SER A 103 6.86 -13.76 15.96
CA SER A 103 7.89 -13.25 16.87
C SER A 103 7.32 -12.19 17.79
N ARG A 104 7.26 -12.52 19.09
CA ARG A 104 7.11 -11.57 20.20
C ARG A 104 8.38 -10.74 20.34
N GLY A 105 8.22 -9.43 20.50
CA GLY A 105 9.09 -8.63 21.36
C GLY A 105 10.19 -7.79 20.69
N ARG A 106 10.06 -6.47 20.89
CA ARG A 106 11.01 -5.35 20.73
C ARG A 106 11.07 -4.66 19.36
N CYS A 107 10.56 -3.43 19.38
CA CYS A 107 10.59 -2.43 18.34
C CYS A 107 12.01 -2.04 17.93
N ASN A 108 12.18 -1.74 16.64
CA ASN A 108 12.82 -0.51 16.20
C ASN A 108 12.18 -0.07 14.87
N ALA A 109 11.90 1.22 14.78
CA ALA A 109 11.16 1.90 13.73
C ALA A 109 11.75 1.66 12.31
N MET A 110 10.88 1.59 11.31
CA MET A 110 11.25 1.80 9.90
C MET A 110 10.61 3.09 9.40
N ALA A 111 11.43 3.98 8.84
CA ALA A 111 11.03 5.19 8.15
C ALA A 111 10.59 4.87 6.69
N PRO A 112 9.72 5.68 6.07
CA PRO A 112 9.34 5.55 4.67
C PRO A 112 10.38 6.22 3.76
N GLY A 113 10.80 5.56 2.69
CA GLY A 113 11.73 6.14 1.72
C GLY A 113 12.16 5.14 0.66
N GLY A 114 12.12 5.57 -0.61
CA GLY A 114 12.51 4.79 -1.79
C GLY A 114 13.89 4.16 -1.68
N SER A 115 14.05 3.01 -2.33
CA SER A 115 15.31 2.26 -2.34
C SER A 115 16.28 2.88 -3.34
N VAL A 116 17.39 3.46 -2.88
CA VAL A 116 18.53 3.79 -3.73
C VAL A 116 19.48 2.58 -3.76
N LEU A 117 19.78 2.08 -4.97
CA LEU A 117 20.80 1.07 -5.22
C LEU A 117 22.17 1.62 -4.81
N VAL A 118 22.88 0.89 -3.95
CA VAL A 118 24.35 1.01 -3.87
C VAL A 118 24.93 -0.39 -3.80
N ASP A 119 25.78 -0.70 -4.76
CA ASP A 119 26.51 -1.96 -4.82
C ASP A 119 27.58 -2.01 -3.72
N LEU A 120 27.53 -3.04 -2.88
CA LEU A 120 28.49 -3.26 -1.79
C LEU A 120 29.92 -3.54 -2.29
N ASP A 121 30.07 -3.98 -3.53
CA ASP A 121 31.38 -4.21 -4.13
C ASP A 121 31.98 -2.94 -4.74
N ILE A 122 31.14 -1.98 -5.18
CA ILE A 122 31.60 -0.61 -5.52
C ILE A 122 32.12 0.09 -4.26
N LEU A 123 31.43 -0.06 -3.12
CA LEU A 123 31.88 0.48 -1.84
C LEU A 123 33.22 -0.13 -1.38
N ARG A 124 33.46 -1.41 -1.68
CA ARG A 124 34.75 -2.07 -1.41
C ARG A 124 35.85 -1.66 -2.37
N PHE A 125 35.52 -1.44 -3.64
CA PHE A 125 36.46 -0.96 -4.64
C PHE A 125 36.93 0.47 -4.34
N LEU A 126 36.01 1.35 -3.93
CA LEU A 126 36.30 2.74 -3.56
C LEU A 126 36.98 2.88 -2.18
N ALA A 127 36.70 1.98 -1.24
CA ALA A 127 37.39 1.97 0.06
C ALA A 127 38.90 1.67 -0.06
N ASN A 128 39.33 1.03 -1.15
CA ASN A 128 40.73 0.70 -1.40
C ASN A 128 41.48 1.76 -2.23
N ASN A 129 40.80 2.78 -2.79
CA ASN A 129 41.43 3.77 -3.65
C ASN A 129 40.96 5.20 -3.34
N ASP A 130 41.90 5.98 -2.81
CA ASP A 130 41.97 7.44 -2.72
C ASP A 130 40.72 8.20 -2.22
N ALA A 131 40.86 8.85 -1.05
CA ALA A 131 39.81 9.63 -0.39
C ALA A 131 39.24 10.76 -1.25
N PHE A 132 40.01 11.24 -2.24
CA PHE A 132 39.57 12.26 -3.18
C PHE A 132 38.45 11.78 -4.13
N GLN A 133 38.55 10.54 -4.64
CA GLN A 133 37.53 9.94 -5.51
C GLN A 133 36.24 9.64 -4.74
N PHE A 134 36.37 9.25 -3.48
CA PHE A 134 35.23 9.07 -2.58
C PHE A 134 34.47 10.38 -2.32
N ALA A 135 35.17 11.50 -2.14
CA ALA A 135 34.54 12.81 -1.91
C ALA A 135 33.81 13.34 -3.15
N ILE A 136 34.37 13.13 -4.35
CA ILE A 136 33.68 13.47 -5.61
C ILE A 136 32.42 12.62 -5.78
N TRP A 137 32.51 11.32 -5.56
CA TRP A 137 31.37 10.43 -5.68
C TRP A 137 30.27 10.73 -4.65
N ALA A 138 30.64 10.96 -3.38
CA ALA A 138 29.69 11.32 -2.33
C ALA A 138 29.01 12.67 -2.62
N GLY A 139 29.77 13.65 -3.12
CA GLY A 139 29.22 14.94 -3.54
C GLY A 139 28.24 14.82 -4.71
N VAL A 140 28.56 13.99 -5.72
CA VAL A 140 27.66 13.72 -6.85
C VAL A 140 26.41 12.94 -6.42
N PHE A 141 26.56 11.98 -5.49
CA PHE A 141 25.44 11.24 -4.90
C PHE A 141 24.49 12.16 -4.13
N GLU A 142 25.02 13.05 -3.29
CA GLU A 142 24.22 14.04 -2.56
C GLU A 142 23.56 15.05 -3.50
N LEU A 143 24.24 15.44 -4.59
CA LEU A 143 23.70 16.37 -5.60
C LEU A 143 22.53 15.76 -6.40
N ILE A 144 22.63 14.47 -6.77
CA ILE A 144 21.62 13.78 -7.60
C ILE A 144 20.42 13.34 -6.76
N TYR A 145 20.64 12.89 -5.52
CA TYR A 145 19.60 12.25 -4.72
C TYR A 145 19.14 13.07 -3.51
N GLY A 146 19.84 14.16 -3.15
CA GLY A 146 19.44 15.05 -2.05
C GLY A 146 19.53 14.45 -0.64
N ILE A 147 20.21 13.30 -0.47
CA ILE A 147 20.28 12.56 0.80
C ILE A 147 21.74 12.47 1.28
N PRO A 148 22.05 12.86 2.55
CA PRO A 148 23.40 12.75 3.10
C PRO A 148 23.89 11.30 3.19
N TYR A 149 25.11 11.03 2.71
CA TYR A 149 25.65 9.66 2.55
C TYR A 149 25.69 8.82 3.85
N GLY A 150 25.66 9.44 5.03
CA GLY A 150 25.75 8.78 6.34
C GLY A 150 24.63 7.79 6.68
N HIS A 151 23.50 7.77 5.97
CA HIS A 151 22.35 6.90 6.25
C HIS A 151 22.47 5.46 5.73
N GLY A 152 23.44 5.15 4.84
CA GLY A 152 23.57 3.83 4.18
C GLY A 152 24.18 2.70 5.02
N LYS A 153 24.68 2.95 6.23
CA LYS A 153 25.39 1.94 7.06
C LYS A 153 24.51 0.85 7.69
N LEU A 154 23.19 0.88 7.51
CA LEU A 154 22.22 0.09 8.28
C LEU A 154 21.53 -1.08 7.52
N ILE A 155 22.09 -1.54 6.39
CA ILE A 155 21.52 -2.68 5.66
C ILE A 155 22.21 -4.00 6.06
N SER A 156 21.44 -4.92 6.65
CA SER A 156 21.91 -6.25 7.09
C SER A 156 22.23 -7.19 5.91
N ARG A 157 23.39 -7.88 5.98
CA ARG A 157 23.85 -8.93 5.03
C ARG A 157 22.84 -10.06 4.74
N ARG A 158 21.78 -10.21 5.54
CA ARG A 158 20.78 -11.30 5.40
C ARG A 158 19.53 -10.90 4.63
N SER A 159 19.43 -9.64 4.18
CA SER A 159 18.30 -9.14 3.39
C SER A 159 18.04 -10.00 2.15
N LYS A 160 16.77 -10.30 1.88
CA LYS A 160 16.33 -11.09 0.71
C LYS A 160 16.75 -10.45 -0.62
N VAL A 161 16.98 -9.12 -0.63
CA VAL A 161 17.47 -8.35 -1.78
C VAL A 161 18.92 -8.72 -2.15
N VAL A 162 19.80 -8.92 -1.17
CA VAL A 162 21.21 -9.31 -1.42
C VAL A 162 21.30 -10.68 -2.09
N ARG A 163 20.38 -11.60 -1.79
CA ARG A 163 20.35 -12.93 -2.41
C ARG A 163 19.79 -12.92 -3.83
N LEU A 164 18.90 -11.97 -4.15
CA LEU A 164 18.33 -11.83 -5.49
C LEU A 164 19.33 -11.18 -6.46
N VAL A 165 20.12 -10.21 -5.98
CA VAL A 165 21.20 -9.56 -6.74
C VAL A 165 22.34 -10.53 -7.01
N ASN A 166 22.78 -11.32 -6.02
CA ASN A 166 23.81 -12.35 -6.24
C ASN A 166 23.37 -13.38 -7.28
N ALA A 167 22.09 -13.81 -7.27
CA ALA A 167 21.60 -14.81 -8.23
C ALA A 167 21.51 -14.32 -9.69
N ARG A 168 21.51 -13.00 -9.95
CA ARG A 168 21.48 -12.41 -11.31
C ARG A 168 22.85 -11.88 -11.75
N ALA A 169 23.75 -11.56 -10.81
CA ALA A 169 25.14 -11.20 -11.08
C ALA A 169 26.04 -12.45 -11.31
N ASP A 170 25.70 -13.59 -10.71
CA ASP A 170 26.57 -14.78 -10.66
C ASP A 170 26.62 -15.66 -11.93
N LEU A 171 26.00 -15.30 -13.06
CA LEU A 171 25.91 -16.26 -14.18
C LEU A 171 26.49 -15.87 -15.55
N THR A 172 27.08 -14.69 -15.79
CA THR A 172 27.60 -14.44 -17.17
C THR A 172 28.79 -13.49 -17.40
N LEU A 173 29.42 -12.85 -16.40
CA LEU A 173 30.38 -11.76 -16.71
C LEU A 173 31.73 -11.73 -15.97
N LEU A 174 32.10 -12.75 -15.20
CA LEU A 174 33.39 -12.74 -14.48
C LEU A 174 34.45 -13.73 -14.98
N ASP A 175 34.38 -14.16 -16.25
CA ASP A 175 35.59 -14.75 -16.88
C ASP A 175 35.69 -14.70 -18.42
N SER A 176 34.94 -13.82 -19.10
CA SER A 176 35.00 -13.73 -20.57
C SER A 176 35.98 -12.65 -21.02
N LYS A 177 37.11 -13.05 -21.64
CA LYS A 177 38.03 -12.15 -22.38
C LYS A 177 37.58 -11.89 -23.83
N ASN A 178 36.36 -12.27 -24.21
CA ASN A 178 35.88 -12.16 -25.58
C ASN A 178 35.39 -10.74 -25.89
N THR A 179 35.97 -10.13 -26.93
CA THR A 179 35.73 -8.73 -27.33
C THR A 179 34.32 -8.48 -27.86
N GLU A 180 33.63 -9.51 -28.34
CA GLU A 180 32.27 -9.42 -28.87
C GLU A 180 31.22 -9.28 -27.75
N ASP A 181 31.44 -9.93 -26.61
CA ASP A 181 30.57 -9.84 -25.45
C ASP A 181 30.73 -8.49 -24.74
N LEU A 182 31.96 -7.95 -24.70
CA LEU A 182 32.22 -6.57 -24.27
C LEU A 182 31.54 -5.53 -25.17
N ARG A 183 31.44 -5.78 -26.49
CA ARG A 183 30.70 -4.91 -27.42
C ARG A 183 29.20 -4.97 -27.17
N LYS A 184 28.63 -6.13 -26.85
CA LYS A 184 27.22 -6.26 -26.45
C LYS A 184 26.95 -5.53 -25.13
N CYS A 185 27.85 -5.63 -24.15
CA CYS A 185 27.77 -4.85 -22.91
C CYS A 185 27.83 -3.34 -23.16
N ASN A 186 28.72 -2.87 -24.04
CA ASN A 186 28.79 -1.47 -24.43
C ASN A 186 27.56 -1.02 -25.23
N ALA A 187 26.95 -1.89 -26.03
CA ALA A 187 25.71 -1.60 -26.72
C ALA A 187 24.55 -1.46 -25.72
N ILE A 188 24.47 -2.32 -24.70
CA ILE A 188 23.49 -2.23 -23.61
C ILE A 188 23.72 -0.94 -22.81
N ILE A 189 24.96 -0.63 -22.42
CA ILE A 189 25.27 0.62 -21.69
C ILE A 189 24.92 1.86 -22.52
N LYS A 190 25.22 1.85 -23.83
CA LYS A 190 24.77 2.92 -24.73
C LYS A 190 23.26 3.01 -24.82
N PHE A 191 22.57 1.87 -24.90
CA PHE A 191 21.12 1.82 -24.95
C PHE A 191 20.48 2.38 -23.68
N TRP A 192 21.05 2.08 -22.51
CA TRP A 192 20.66 2.64 -21.21
C TRP A 192 20.96 4.13 -21.11
N LYS A 193 22.12 4.57 -21.61
CA LYS A 193 22.48 5.99 -21.67
C LYS A 193 21.56 6.77 -22.62
N THR A 194 21.25 6.20 -23.78
CA THR A 194 20.29 6.79 -24.72
C THR A 194 18.89 6.83 -24.12
N ALA A 195 18.43 5.79 -23.42
CA ALA A 195 17.13 5.78 -22.74
C ALA A 195 17.02 6.88 -21.67
N ILE A 196 18.09 7.10 -20.89
CA ILE A 196 18.19 8.18 -19.91
C ILE A 196 18.24 9.55 -20.58
N ASP A 197 19.09 9.72 -21.59
CA ASP A 197 19.30 11.01 -22.27
C ASP A 197 18.11 11.40 -23.18
N SER A 198 17.21 10.46 -23.52
CA SER A 198 16.04 10.68 -24.39
C SER A 198 14.67 10.58 -23.69
N GLU A 199 14.64 10.38 -22.36
CA GLU A 199 13.42 10.14 -21.56
C GLU A 199 12.53 8.98 -22.05
N TYR A 200 13.05 8.08 -22.87
CA TYR A 200 12.31 6.93 -23.40
C TYR A 200 12.86 5.62 -22.83
N ASP A 201 12.02 4.87 -22.12
CA ASP A 201 12.32 3.56 -21.53
C ASP A 201 11.84 2.43 -22.47
N PRO A 202 12.73 1.81 -23.25
CA PRO A 202 12.35 0.89 -24.32
C PRO A 202 11.82 -0.47 -23.83
N GLU A 203 12.02 -0.85 -22.57
CA GLU A 203 11.51 -2.12 -22.00
C GLU A 203 10.64 -1.95 -20.73
N GLY A 204 10.39 -0.72 -20.28
CA GLY A 204 9.51 -0.45 -19.13
C GLY A 204 10.12 -0.78 -17.77
N ILE A 205 11.46 -0.88 -17.68
CA ILE A 205 12.20 -1.27 -16.46
C ILE A 205 12.16 -0.15 -15.39
N PHE A 206 12.04 1.11 -15.82
CA PHE A 206 12.05 2.29 -14.96
C PHE A 206 10.71 2.98 -14.79
N ARG A 207 9.66 2.52 -15.49
CA ARG A 207 8.31 2.89 -15.11
C ARG A 207 7.92 2.21 -13.79
N ILE A 208 8.40 2.76 -12.66
CA ILE A 208 7.39 3.25 -11.72
C ILE A 208 6.69 4.31 -12.55
N PRO A 209 5.41 4.16 -12.91
CA PRO A 209 4.72 5.27 -13.54
C PRO A 209 5.04 6.46 -12.63
N ALA A 210 5.71 7.50 -13.16
CA ALA A 210 5.50 8.83 -12.61
C ALA A 210 4.00 8.86 -12.36
N VAL A 211 3.58 8.89 -11.09
CA VAL A 211 2.18 8.72 -10.68
C VAL A 211 1.42 9.56 -11.67
N ALA A 212 0.77 8.88 -12.62
CA ALA A 212 0.43 9.53 -13.88
C ALA A 212 -0.34 10.77 -13.48
N ASP A 213 0.08 11.92 -14.00
CA ASP A 213 -0.49 13.24 -13.76
C ASP A 213 -1.92 13.28 -14.31
N MET A 214 -2.76 12.47 -13.68
CA MET A 214 -4.11 12.06 -13.99
C MET A 214 -4.70 11.70 -12.64
N SER A 215 -5.00 12.72 -11.83
CA SER A 215 -5.74 12.52 -10.59
C SER A 215 -7.04 11.75 -10.90
N VAL A 216 -7.05 10.44 -10.65
CA VAL A 216 -8.22 9.60 -10.94
C VAL A 216 -9.35 10.11 -10.06
N LEU A 217 -10.35 10.72 -10.69
CA LEU A 217 -11.53 11.24 -9.99
C LEU A 217 -12.42 10.07 -9.61
N ARG A 218 -12.59 9.88 -8.30
CA ARG A 218 -13.48 8.87 -7.70
C ARG A 218 -14.39 9.50 -6.65
N ARG A 219 -14.98 10.66 -6.97
CA ARG A 219 -15.82 11.40 -6.01
C ARG A 219 -17.02 10.56 -5.59
N ALA A 220 -17.66 9.90 -6.54
CA ALA A 220 -18.70 8.90 -6.30
C ALA A 220 -18.27 7.53 -6.83
N LEU A 221 -18.27 6.53 -5.95
CA LEU A 221 -18.12 5.11 -6.29
C LEU A 221 -19.50 4.43 -6.20
N LEU A 222 -20.16 4.20 -7.33
CA LEU A 222 -21.50 3.61 -7.38
C LEU A 222 -21.43 2.08 -7.51
N TYR A 223 -21.97 1.36 -6.53
CA TYR A 223 -22.12 -0.09 -6.63
C TYR A 223 -23.31 -0.46 -7.52
N VAL A 224 -23.09 -1.42 -8.42
CA VAL A 224 -24.12 -1.97 -9.32
C VAL A 224 -24.13 -3.48 -9.19
N PRO A 225 -25.22 -4.11 -8.73
CA PRO A 225 -25.29 -5.56 -8.57
C PRO A 225 -25.00 -6.32 -9.87
N GLY A 226 -23.95 -7.14 -9.87
CA GLY A 226 -23.50 -7.89 -11.04
C GLY A 226 -24.47 -8.98 -11.49
N SER A 227 -25.40 -9.38 -10.63
CA SER A 227 -26.43 -10.38 -10.93
C SER A 227 -27.69 -9.81 -11.60
N SER A 228 -27.75 -8.51 -11.88
CA SER A 228 -28.93 -7.85 -12.46
C SER A 228 -28.63 -7.19 -13.80
N GLN A 229 -28.98 -7.87 -14.90
CA GLN A 229 -28.82 -7.33 -16.26
C GLN A 229 -29.46 -5.94 -16.40
N ARG A 230 -30.69 -5.77 -15.90
CA ARG A 230 -31.39 -4.49 -15.91
C ARG A 230 -30.60 -3.35 -15.25
N MET A 231 -29.91 -3.63 -14.14
CA MET A 231 -29.10 -2.61 -13.44
C MET A 231 -27.78 -2.35 -14.16
N LEU A 232 -27.15 -3.39 -14.70
CA LEU A 232 -25.96 -3.25 -15.55
C LEU A 232 -26.26 -2.35 -16.76
N ASP A 233 -27.38 -2.58 -17.46
CA ASP A 233 -27.80 -1.76 -18.60
C ASP A 233 -28.09 -0.32 -18.20
N LYS A 234 -28.85 -0.12 -17.11
CA LYS A 234 -29.18 1.22 -16.60
C LYS A 234 -27.93 2.00 -16.19
N SER A 235 -26.92 1.32 -15.65
CA SER A 235 -25.68 1.96 -15.20
C SER A 235 -24.92 2.65 -16.34
N ARG A 236 -25.09 2.19 -17.59
CA ARG A 236 -24.47 2.77 -18.78
C ARG A 236 -25.03 4.14 -19.16
N MET A 237 -26.20 4.51 -18.67
CA MET A 237 -26.84 5.81 -18.94
C MET A 237 -26.50 6.88 -17.90
N LEU A 238 -25.66 6.55 -16.91
CA LEU A 238 -25.32 7.47 -15.82
C LEU A 238 -24.10 8.32 -16.15
N SER A 239 -24.03 9.49 -15.54
CA SER A 239 -22.82 10.31 -15.46
C SER A 239 -22.18 10.12 -14.09
N VAL A 240 -21.11 9.32 -14.02
CA VAL A 240 -20.49 8.90 -12.76
C VAL A 240 -18.99 8.70 -12.92
N ASP A 241 -18.25 9.17 -11.93
CA ASP A 241 -16.80 9.04 -11.84
C ASP A 241 -16.37 7.57 -11.83
N CYS A 242 -16.94 6.73 -10.95
CA CYS A 242 -16.59 5.31 -10.88
C CYS A 242 -17.82 4.42 -10.65
N ILE A 243 -18.00 3.40 -11.50
CA ILE A 243 -18.95 2.31 -11.29
C ILE A 243 -18.20 1.08 -10.80
N ALA A 244 -18.61 0.49 -9.68
CA ALA A 244 -18.16 -0.82 -9.23
C ALA A 244 -19.24 -1.87 -9.48
N TYR A 245 -19.02 -2.75 -10.47
CA TYR A 245 -19.87 -3.92 -10.64
C TYR A 245 -19.61 -4.91 -9.52
N ASP A 246 -20.64 -5.22 -8.76
CA ASP A 246 -20.50 -5.97 -7.52
C ASP A 246 -20.75 -7.47 -7.71
N LEU A 247 -19.73 -8.27 -7.43
CA LEU A 247 -19.80 -9.73 -7.39
C LEU A 247 -19.89 -10.26 -5.96
N GLU A 248 -19.85 -9.40 -4.94
CA GLU A 248 -19.84 -9.75 -3.52
C GLU A 248 -21.26 -9.70 -2.91
N ASP A 249 -21.55 -8.79 -1.98
CA ASP A 249 -22.73 -8.88 -1.10
C ASP A 249 -24.07 -8.75 -1.83
N SER A 250 -24.10 -8.02 -2.95
CA SER A 250 -25.33 -7.90 -3.75
C SER A 250 -25.64 -9.16 -4.58
N VAL A 251 -24.82 -10.21 -4.50
CA VAL A 251 -24.97 -11.45 -5.26
C VAL A 251 -25.11 -12.63 -4.30
N THR A 252 -26.25 -13.33 -4.38
CA THR A 252 -26.46 -14.57 -3.61
C THR A 252 -25.49 -15.67 -4.05
N PRO A 253 -25.12 -16.62 -3.17
CA PRO A 253 -24.18 -17.69 -3.51
C PRO A 253 -24.54 -18.46 -4.80
N SER A 254 -25.82 -18.78 -4.99
CA SER A 254 -26.32 -19.48 -6.18
C SER A 254 -26.17 -18.71 -7.49
N LYS A 255 -26.05 -17.38 -7.43
CA LYS A 255 -25.96 -16.50 -8.60
C LYS A 255 -24.54 -16.04 -8.92
N LYS A 256 -23.52 -16.42 -8.13
CA LYS A 256 -22.13 -15.97 -8.33
C LYS A 256 -21.60 -16.28 -9.73
N ALA A 257 -21.85 -17.50 -10.22
CA ALA A 257 -21.40 -17.91 -11.55
C ALA A 257 -22.11 -17.15 -12.69
N GLU A 258 -23.40 -16.87 -12.53
CA GLU A 258 -24.15 -16.06 -13.50
C GLU A 258 -23.69 -14.60 -13.48
N ALA A 259 -23.54 -14.01 -12.29
CA ALA A 259 -23.09 -12.63 -12.12
C ALA A 259 -21.72 -12.39 -12.76
N ARG A 260 -20.77 -13.32 -12.60
CA ARG A 260 -19.46 -13.29 -13.28
C ARG A 260 -19.61 -13.10 -14.79
N ARG A 261 -20.42 -13.95 -15.44
CA ARG A 261 -20.67 -13.89 -16.89
C ARG A 261 -21.37 -12.60 -17.32
N LEU A 262 -22.33 -12.10 -16.53
CA LEU A 262 -23.02 -10.84 -16.83
C LEU A 262 -22.09 -9.63 -16.70
N VAL A 263 -21.30 -9.56 -15.64
CA VAL A 263 -20.28 -8.51 -15.44
C VAL A 263 -19.25 -8.56 -16.56
N ARG A 264 -18.79 -9.75 -16.92
CA ARG A 264 -17.91 -9.97 -18.07
C ARG A 264 -18.51 -9.42 -19.37
N ALA A 265 -19.73 -9.82 -19.71
CA ALA A 265 -20.42 -9.34 -20.89
C ALA A 265 -20.60 -7.82 -20.88
N ALA A 266 -20.92 -7.24 -19.72
CA ALA A 266 -21.01 -5.80 -19.57
C ALA A 266 -19.66 -5.11 -19.82
N LEU A 267 -18.55 -5.65 -19.31
CA LEU A 267 -17.18 -5.12 -19.51
C LEU A 267 -16.74 -5.14 -20.97
N ASP A 268 -17.19 -6.13 -21.73
CA ASP A 268 -16.88 -6.27 -23.16
C ASP A 268 -17.61 -5.26 -24.06
N LEU A 269 -18.72 -4.71 -23.58
CA LEU A 269 -19.37 -3.58 -24.24
C LEU A 269 -18.50 -2.32 -24.15
N PRO A 270 -18.53 -1.43 -25.16
CA PRO A 270 -17.81 -0.16 -25.14
C PRO A 270 -18.07 0.64 -23.86
N SER A 271 -17.05 1.37 -23.40
CA SER A 271 -17.18 2.26 -22.25
C SER A 271 -18.26 3.33 -22.51
N PRO A 272 -19.23 3.51 -21.59
CA PRO A 272 -20.22 4.57 -21.73
C PRO A 272 -19.60 5.96 -21.57
N ALA A 273 -20.05 6.94 -22.37
CA ALA A 273 -19.47 8.29 -22.39
C ALA A 273 -19.54 9.02 -21.03
N GLY A 274 -20.58 8.78 -20.24
CA GLY A 274 -20.77 9.38 -18.92
C GLY A 274 -19.99 8.68 -17.79
N VAL A 275 -19.36 7.54 -18.04
CA VAL A 275 -18.69 6.73 -17.02
C VAL A 275 -17.18 6.86 -17.19
N ARG A 276 -16.49 7.48 -16.23
CA ARG A 276 -15.04 7.71 -16.32
C ARG A 276 -14.22 6.45 -16.00
N GLU A 277 -14.68 5.69 -15.01
CA GLU A 277 -13.99 4.51 -14.52
C GLU A 277 -14.96 3.34 -14.30
N ARG A 278 -14.52 2.14 -14.66
CA ARG A 278 -15.28 0.90 -14.44
C ARG A 278 -14.44 -0.07 -13.62
N ALA A 279 -14.95 -0.38 -12.45
CA ALA A 279 -14.37 -1.28 -11.50
C ALA A 279 -15.24 -2.53 -11.31
N VAL A 280 -14.64 -3.57 -10.73
CA VAL A 280 -15.36 -4.76 -10.26
C VAL A 280 -15.02 -4.96 -8.79
N ARG A 281 -16.05 -5.04 -7.93
CA ARG A 281 -15.88 -5.56 -6.58
C ARG A 281 -15.95 -7.07 -6.63
N ILE A 282 -14.80 -7.70 -6.42
CA ILE A 282 -14.67 -9.16 -6.34
C ILE A 282 -15.09 -9.64 -4.95
N ASN A 283 -15.19 -10.95 -4.75
CA ASN A 283 -15.30 -11.54 -3.42
C ASN A 283 -13.92 -11.52 -2.72
N SER A 284 -13.94 -11.48 -1.39
CA SER A 284 -12.72 -11.47 -0.57
C SER A 284 -11.81 -12.68 -0.83
N VAL A 285 -10.49 -12.50 -0.65
CA VAL A 285 -9.48 -13.56 -0.82
C VAL A 285 -9.80 -14.76 0.09
N GLY A 286 -10.20 -14.49 1.33
CA GLY A 286 -10.56 -15.52 2.31
C GLY A 286 -11.85 -16.31 1.98
N SER A 287 -12.68 -15.85 1.04
CA SER A 287 -13.93 -16.55 0.67
C SER A 287 -13.72 -17.79 -0.19
N GLY A 288 -12.53 -17.96 -0.79
CA GLY A 288 -12.27 -18.98 -1.82
C GLY A 288 -12.91 -18.68 -3.19
N LEU A 289 -13.63 -17.57 -3.35
CA LEU A 289 -14.29 -17.19 -4.61
C LEU A 289 -13.49 -16.19 -5.46
N ALA A 290 -12.52 -15.49 -4.85
CA ALA A 290 -11.74 -14.43 -5.51
C ALA A 290 -11.07 -14.89 -6.80
N LEU A 291 -10.45 -16.08 -6.81
CA LEU A 291 -9.75 -16.59 -7.99
C LEU A 291 -10.70 -16.81 -9.17
N ALA A 292 -11.93 -17.28 -8.93
CA ALA A 292 -12.92 -17.48 -9.97
C ALA A 292 -13.44 -16.13 -10.52
N ASP A 293 -13.61 -15.14 -9.65
CA ASP A 293 -13.95 -13.78 -10.08
C ASP A 293 -12.86 -13.18 -10.97
N LEU A 294 -11.61 -13.21 -10.48
CA LEU A 294 -10.44 -12.71 -11.20
C LEU A 294 -10.25 -13.43 -12.53
N THR A 295 -10.35 -14.76 -12.54
CA THR A 295 -10.24 -15.54 -13.77
C THR A 295 -11.25 -15.05 -14.79
N GLU A 296 -12.55 -14.96 -14.45
CA GLU A 296 -13.56 -14.50 -15.41
C GLU A 296 -13.31 -13.07 -15.91
N VAL A 297 -13.03 -12.13 -15.00
CA VAL A 297 -12.93 -10.71 -15.38
C VAL A 297 -11.59 -10.36 -16.02
N LEU A 298 -10.53 -11.17 -15.80
CA LEU A 298 -9.19 -10.96 -16.34
C LEU A 298 -8.85 -11.83 -17.56
N THR A 299 -9.38 -13.07 -17.70
CA THR A 299 -9.11 -13.97 -18.85
C THR A 299 -9.86 -13.58 -20.13
N ALA A 300 -10.00 -12.29 -20.36
CA ALA A 300 -10.40 -11.63 -21.60
C ALA A 300 -9.50 -11.91 -22.81
N SER A 301 -8.78 -13.03 -22.83
CA SER A 301 -7.50 -13.19 -23.51
C SER A 301 -7.59 -13.44 -25.01
N GLN A 302 -8.71 -13.11 -25.67
CA GLN A 302 -8.75 -13.06 -27.14
C GLN A 302 -9.45 -11.83 -27.73
N LEU A 303 -10.30 -11.14 -26.96
CA LEU A 303 -10.72 -9.78 -27.27
C LEU A 303 -10.81 -8.97 -25.98
N LYS A 304 -9.95 -7.94 -25.91
CA LYS A 304 -10.36 -6.59 -25.50
C LYS A 304 -11.47 -6.55 -24.43
N SER A 305 -11.12 -6.74 -23.15
CA SER A 305 -11.82 -6.04 -22.06
C SER A 305 -11.04 -4.77 -21.68
N PRO A 306 -10.83 -3.78 -22.59
CA PRO A 306 -10.03 -2.59 -22.29
C PRO A 306 -10.70 -1.70 -21.24
N ASN A 307 -11.95 -2.01 -20.90
CA ASN A 307 -12.83 -1.18 -20.12
C ASN A 307 -12.77 -1.50 -18.62
N LEU A 308 -12.22 -2.64 -18.19
CA LEU A 308 -11.89 -2.84 -16.78
C LEU A 308 -10.63 -2.04 -16.44
N SER A 309 -10.72 -1.15 -15.46
CA SER A 309 -9.58 -0.36 -14.99
C SER A 309 -9.18 -0.65 -13.56
N THR A 310 -10.13 -1.14 -12.74
CA THR A 310 -9.92 -1.20 -11.29
C THR A 310 -10.60 -2.40 -10.65
N LEU A 311 -9.91 -3.03 -9.70
CA LEU A 311 -10.49 -4.04 -8.82
C LEU A 311 -10.75 -3.41 -7.46
N VAL A 312 -11.95 -3.64 -6.94
CA VAL A 312 -12.32 -3.31 -5.57
C VAL A 312 -12.21 -4.61 -4.78
N VAL A 313 -11.28 -4.65 -3.83
CA VAL A 313 -10.94 -5.86 -3.06
C VAL A 313 -11.50 -5.69 -1.64
N PRO A 314 -12.49 -6.51 -1.25
CA PRO A 314 -13.10 -6.45 0.07
C PRO A 314 -12.25 -7.19 1.12
N LYS A 315 -12.49 -6.88 2.39
CA LYS A 315 -11.90 -7.54 3.58
C LYS A 315 -10.38 -7.67 3.49
N VAL A 316 -9.70 -6.58 3.15
CA VAL A 316 -8.24 -6.55 3.09
C VAL A 316 -7.68 -6.37 4.50
N ASP A 317 -7.26 -7.49 5.09
CA ASP A 317 -6.72 -7.55 6.45
C ASP A 317 -5.19 -7.46 6.49
N SER A 318 -4.53 -7.73 5.37
CA SER A 318 -3.08 -7.95 5.31
C SER A 318 -2.50 -7.62 3.94
N ALA A 319 -1.17 -7.42 3.90
CA ALA A 319 -0.44 -7.28 2.64
C ALA A 319 -0.59 -8.50 1.73
N SER A 320 -0.71 -9.71 2.31
CA SER A 320 -0.83 -10.95 1.52
C SER A 320 -2.09 -11.02 0.67
N ASP A 321 -3.18 -10.38 1.12
CA ASP A 321 -4.42 -10.32 0.34
C ASP A 321 -4.18 -9.56 -0.97
N LEU A 322 -3.46 -8.44 -0.92
CA LEU A 322 -3.15 -7.63 -2.10
C LEU A 322 -2.04 -8.21 -2.97
N THR A 323 -1.04 -8.87 -2.39
CA THR A 323 -0.01 -9.56 -3.19
C THR A 323 -0.62 -10.71 -3.97
N PHE A 324 -1.55 -11.47 -3.38
CA PHE A 324 -2.30 -12.51 -4.10
C PHE A 324 -3.02 -11.95 -5.34
N ILE A 325 -3.74 -10.84 -5.20
CA ILE A 325 -4.42 -10.19 -6.33
C ILE A 325 -3.41 -9.74 -7.39
N SER A 326 -2.29 -9.13 -6.97
CA SER A 326 -1.24 -8.65 -7.87
C SER A 326 -0.57 -9.78 -8.65
N ASP A 327 -0.32 -10.91 -7.98
CA ASP A 327 0.22 -12.11 -8.60
C ASP A 327 -0.75 -12.67 -9.65
N VAL A 328 -2.05 -12.76 -9.34
CA VAL A 328 -3.04 -13.20 -10.32
C VAL A 328 -3.10 -12.25 -11.52
N ILE A 329 -3.13 -10.93 -11.33
CA ILE A 329 -3.12 -9.94 -12.42
C ILE A 329 -1.88 -10.13 -13.29
N SER A 330 -0.68 -10.20 -12.71
CA SER A 330 0.57 -10.33 -13.47
C SER A 330 0.66 -11.61 -14.31
N HIS A 331 0.03 -12.71 -13.86
CA HIS A 331 0.05 -13.98 -14.58
C HIS A 331 -1.09 -14.14 -15.58
N THR A 332 -2.21 -13.42 -15.41
CA THR A 332 -3.41 -13.55 -16.27
C THR A 332 -3.56 -12.44 -17.29
N SER A 333 -3.05 -11.23 -16.98
CA SER A 333 -3.19 -10.07 -17.85
C SER A 333 -2.04 -10.01 -18.85
N SER A 334 -2.35 -10.27 -20.12
CA SER A 334 -1.48 -9.91 -21.26
C SER A 334 -1.67 -8.46 -21.72
N SER A 335 -2.49 -7.67 -21.01
CA SER A 335 -2.86 -6.30 -21.35
C SER A 335 -1.73 -5.31 -21.05
N THR A 336 -1.52 -4.36 -21.95
CA THR A 336 -0.63 -3.20 -21.75
C THR A 336 -1.22 -2.16 -20.78
N LYS A 337 -2.53 -2.22 -20.51
CA LYS A 337 -3.22 -1.32 -19.58
C LYS A 337 -3.16 -1.88 -18.17
N GLN A 338 -2.55 -1.11 -17.27
CA GLN A 338 -2.41 -1.45 -15.85
C GLN A 338 -3.76 -1.37 -15.13
N ILE A 339 -4.11 -2.44 -14.41
CA ILE A 339 -5.28 -2.50 -13.53
C ILE A 339 -4.89 -1.98 -12.16
N SER A 340 -5.68 -1.05 -11.61
CA SER A 340 -5.48 -0.52 -10.27
C SER A 340 -6.32 -1.26 -9.23
N ILE A 341 -5.98 -1.12 -7.95
CA ILE A 341 -6.67 -1.76 -6.84
C ILE A 341 -7.21 -0.68 -5.89
N LEU A 342 -8.43 -0.88 -5.40
CA LEU A 342 -9.00 -0.19 -4.25
C LEU A 342 -9.23 -1.22 -3.15
N ALA A 343 -8.63 -1.02 -1.97
CA ALA A 343 -8.75 -1.94 -0.84
C ALA A 343 -9.82 -1.45 0.13
N LEU A 344 -10.81 -2.29 0.46
CA LEU A 344 -11.74 -1.99 1.54
C LEU A 344 -11.10 -2.35 2.87
N VAL A 345 -11.14 -1.39 3.77
CA VAL A 345 -10.72 -1.48 5.16
C VAL A 345 -11.98 -1.66 6.00
N GLU A 346 -12.14 -2.86 6.55
CA GLU A 346 -13.42 -3.32 7.12
C GLU A 346 -13.28 -3.96 8.50
N SER A 347 -12.08 -4.07 9.05
CA SER A 347 -11.83 -4.76 10.33
C SER A 347 -10.86 -3.99 11.21
N ALA A 348 -10.88 -4.27 12.52
CA ALA A 348 -9.88 -3.78 13.47
C ALA A 348 -8.46 -4.18 13.05
N LYS A 349 -8.32 -5.41 12.53
CA LYS A 349 -7.05 -5.93 12.03
C LYS A 349 -6.52 -5.12 10.84
N ALA A 350 -7.39 -4.77 9.88
CA ALA A 350 -7.04 -3.93 8.74
C ALA A 350 -6.52 -2.56 9.19
N ILE A 351 -7.18 -1.93 10.18
CA ILE A 351 -6.74 -0.66 10.77
C ILE A 351 -5.32 -0.78 11.37
N THR A 352 -5.04 -1.84 12.12
CA THR A 352 -3.71 -2.06 12.70
C THR A 352 -2.62 -2.34 11.65
N ASN A 353 -3.01 -2.82 10.46
CA ASN A 353 -2.11 -3.21 9.38
C ASN A 353 -2.02 -2.19 8.24
N LEU A 354 -2.64 -1.01 8.36
CA LEU A 354 -2.76 -0.03 7.27
C LEU A 354 -1.44 0.25 6.53
N SER A 355 -0.33 0.44 7.25
CA SER A 355 0.97 0.71 6.59
C SER A 355 1.47 -0.48 5.76
N GLN A 356 1.25 -1.72 6.22
CA GLN A 356 1.62 -2.92 5.47
C GLN A 356 0.71 -3.11 4.25
N ILE A 357 -0.59 -2.83 4.39
CA ILE A 357 -1.56 -2.87 3.30
C ILE A 357 -1.18 -1.84 2.22
N CYS A 358 -0.88 -0.60 2.63
CA CYS A 358 -0.51 0.48 1.71
C CYS A 358 0.78 0.22 0.93
N THR A 359 1.70 -0.60 1.45
CA THR A 359 2.99 -0.92 0.82
C THR A 359 2.99 -2.25 0.08
N ALA A 360 1.87 -2.98 0.08
CA ALA A 360 1.81 -4.35 -0.40
C ALA A 360 2.03 -4.48 -1.92
N THR A 361 1.57 -3.50 -2.70
CA THR A 361 1.62 -3.55 -4.17
C THR A 361 1.58 -2.16 -4.78
N PRO A 362 2.34 -1.90 -5.87
CA PRO A 362 2.25 -0.64 -6.62
C PRO A 362 0.91 -0.48 -7.36
N LEU A 363 0.09 -1.53 -7.44
CA LEU A 363 -1.24 -1.43 -8.05
C LEU A 363 -2.27 -0.74 -7.14
N LEU A 364 -1.98 -0.61 -5.84
CA LEU A 364 -2.90 0.00 -4.90
C LEU A 364 -3.04 1.50 -5.20
N SER A 365 -4.27 1.92 -5.48
CA SER A 365 -4.63 3.29 -5.83
C SER A 365 -5.54 3.97 -4.80
N GLY A 366 -5.94 3.26 -3.75
CA GLY A 366 -6.71 3.86 -2.69
C GLY A 366 -7.31 2.90 -1.68
N LEU A 367 -7.82 3.52 -0.62
CA LEU A 367 -8.51 2.83 0.47
C LEU A 367 -9.98 3.24 0.49
N ILE A 368 -10.86 2.29 0.79
CA ILE A 368 -12.29 2.49 1.00
C ILE A 368 -12.61 2.10 2.44
N PHE A 369 -13.33 2.93 3.19
CA PHE A 369 -13.81 2.54 4.52
C PHE A 369 -15.17 1.82 4.43
N ALA A 370 -15.26 0.56 4.87
CA ALA A 370 -16.55 -0.15 4.95
C ALA A 370 -17.06 -0.15 6.40
N ALA A 371 -17.91 0.84 6.71
CA ALA A 371 -18.33 1.09 8.09
C ALA A 371 -19.21 -0.01 8.70
N GLU A 372 -20.05 -0.68 7.90
CA GLU A 372 -21.01 -1.68 8.41
C GLU A 372 -20.29 -2.97 8.85
N ASP A 373 -19.40 -3.50 8.00
CA ASP A 373 -18.54 -4.64 8.35
C ASP A 373 -17.59 -4.30 9.50
N PHE A 374 -17.05 -3.08 9.51
CA PHE A 374 -16.22 -2.60 10.61
C PHE A 374 -16.98 -2.51 11.93
N ALA A 375 -18.23 -2.05 11.90
CA ALA A 375 -19.09 -1.99 13.07
C ALA A 375 -19.37 -3.39 13.63
N LEU A 376 -19.62 -4.37 12.74
CA LEU A 376 -19.80 -5.76 13.10
C LEU A 376 -18.54 -6.34 13.75
N ASP A 377 -17.35 -6.12 13.17
CA ASP A 377 -16.08 -6.63 13.69
C ASP A 377 -15.74 -6.08 15.08
N LEU A 378 -15.96 -4.78 15.30
CA LEU A 378 -15.71 -4.14 16.60
C LEU A 378 -16.86 -4.30 17.61
N SER A 379 -18.00 -4.88 17.20
CA SER A 379 -19.22 -4.92 18.01
C SER A 379 -19.69 -3.53 18.47
N ILE A 380 -19.62 -2.53 17.59
CA ILE A 380 -20.08 -1.16 17.85
C ILE A 380 -21.38 -0.85 17.10
N THR A 381 -22.18 0.04 17.67
CA THR A 381 -23.43 0.48 17.05
C THR A 381 -23.19 1.76 16.26
N ARG A 382 -23.52 1.75 14.96
CA ARG A 382 -23.51 2.95 14.13
C ARG A 382 -24.51 3.98 14.67
N THR A 383 -24.06 5.22 14.81
CA THR A 383 -24.89 6.35 15.23
C THR A 383 -24.92 7.43 14.15
N PRO A 384 -25.92 8.34 14.15
CA PRO A 384 -25.96 9.45 13.20
C PRO A 384 -24.75 10.41 13.28
N SER A 385 -24.02 10.46 14.41
CA SER A 385 -22.86 11.34 14.56
C SER A 385 -21.60 10.79 13.85
N LEU A 386 -21.55 9.47 13.60
CA LEU A 386 -20.38 8.75 13.11
C LEU A 386 -19.12 8.91 13.99
N SER A 387 -19.27 9.37 15.24
CA SER A 387 -18.14 9.61 16.14
C SER A 387 -17.40 8.34 16.52
N GLU A 388 -18.10 7.20 16.56
CA GLU A 388 -17.57 5.87 16.81
C GLU A 388 -16.56 5.43 15.73
N PHE A 389 -16.64 6.00 14.53
CA PHE A 389 -15.72 5.72 13.42
C PHE A 389 -14.59 6.74 13.30
N LEU A 390 -14.53 7.77 14.14
CA LEU A 390 -13.60 8.90 13.96
C LEU A 390 -12.12 8.45 13.90
N TYR A 391 -11.71 7.54 14.78
CA TYR A 391 -10.37 6.99 14.77
C TYR A 391 -10.07 6.25 13.45
N ALA A 392 -10.93 5.30 13.06
CA ALA A 392 -10.75 4.51 11.85
C ALA A 392 -10.70 5.39 10.59
N ARG A 393 -11.64 6.33 10.47
CA ARG A 393 -11.71 7.30 9.37
C ARG A 393 -10.44 8.15 9.28
N SER A 394 -9.96 8.68 10.42
CA SER A 394 -8.74 9.49 10.46
C SER A 394 -7.49 8.66 10.13
N ALA A 395 -7.40 7.44 10.63
CA ALA A 395 -6.29 6.52 10.37
C ALA A 395 -6.20 6.15 8.89
N ILE A 396 -7.34 5.86 8.24
CA ILE A 396 -7.40 5.52 6.81
C ILE A 396 -6.91 6.68 5.94
N VAL A 397 -7.41 7.90 6.16
CA VAL A 397 -6.96 9.07 5.37
C VAL A 397 -5.48 9.35 5.61
N THR A 398 -5.02 9.29 6.86
CA THR A 398 -3.61 9.50 7.21
C THR A 398 -2.73 8.47 6.50
N ALA A 399 -3.10 7.19 6.53
CA ALA A 399 -2.36 6.13 5.87
C ALA A 399 -2.36 6.29 4.34
N ALA A 400 -3.49 6.65 3.74
CA ALA A 400 -3.59 6.90 2.30
C ALA A 400 -2.66 8.04 1.87
N ARG A 401 -2.64 9.16 2.61
CA ARG A 401 -1.76 10.31 2.28
C ARG A 401 -0.29 10.02 2.55
N ALA A 402 0.03 9.34 3.65
CA ALA A 402 1.41 8.96 4.00
C ALA A 402 2.07 8.04 2.96
N HIS A 403 1.27 7.32 2.17
CA HIS A 403 1.72 6.45 1.08
C HIS A 403 1.30 6.96 -0.30
N GLU A 404 0.95 8.26 -0.39
CA GLU A 404 0.66 8.95 -1.66
C GLU A 404 -0.45 8.29 -2.50
N LEU A 405 -1.38 7.57 -1.86
CA LEU A 405 -2.48 6.93 -2.54
C LEU A 405 -3.45 8.00 -3.08
N PRO A 406 -3.83 7.94 -4.37
CA PRO A 406 -4.64 8.98 -4.97
C PRO A 406 -6.07 9.02 -4.40
N SER A 407 -6.61 7.90 -3.92
CA SER A 407 -8.00 7.83 -3.41
C SER A 407 -8.10 7.43 -1.94
N ALA A 408 -8.93 8.16 -1.20
CA ALA A 408 -9.47 7.74 0.08
C ALA A 408 -10.99 7.95 0.00
N ILE A 409 -11.75 6.86 0.01
CA ILE A 409 -13.19 6.84 -0.23
C ILE A 409 -13.92 6.52 1.07
N ASP A 410 -14.83 7.41 1.44
CA ASP A 410 -15.54 7.35 2.72
C ASP A 410 -16.66 6.31 2.71
N LEU A 411 -17.19 6.05 3.90
CA LEU A 411 -18.24 5.06 4.18
C LEU A 411 -19.51 5.26 3.36
N VAL A 412 -20.25 4.17 3.19
CA VAL A 412 -21.57 4.16 2.58
C VAL A 412 -22.60 4.91 3.45
N CYS A 413 -23.47 5.69 2.78
CA CYS A 413 -24.71 6.17 3.38
C CYS A 413 -25.85 5.27 2.89
N THR A 414 -26.44 4.51 3.82
CA THR A 414 -27.53 3.56 3.55
C THR A 414 -28.87 4.27 3.41
N SER A 415 -29.01 5.49 3.94
CA SER A 415 -30.20 6.33 3.80
C SER A 415 -30.20 7.04 2.44
N TYR A 416 -31.16 6.69 1.58
CA TYR A 416 -31.35 7.34 0.27
C TYR A 416 -32.82 7.69 -0.03
N LYS A 417 -33.73 7.39 0.90
CA LYS A 417 -35.15 7.75 0.88
C LYS A 417 -35.51 8.47 2.17
N GLN A 418 -36.69 9.07 2.19
CA GLN A 418 -37.26 9.59 3.42
C GLN A 418 -37.67 8.43 4.34
N ASP A 419 -37.25 8.48 5.60
CA ASP A 419 -37.62 7.51 6.63
C ASP A 419 -37.78 8.23 7.97
N GLY A 420 -38.87 7.96 8.69
CA GLY A 420 -39.14 8.57 10.00
C GLY A 420 -39.14 10.12 10.02
N GLY A 421 -39.40 10.78 8.88
CA GLY A 421 -39.32 12.25 8.75
C GLY A 421 -37.92 12.79 8.46
N ILE A 422 -36.89 11.93 8.42
CA ILE A 422 -35.52 12.29 8.04
C ILE A 422 -35.35 12.09 6.54
N ASP A 423 -34.89 13.13 5.84
CA ASP A 423 -34.55 13.03 4.43
C ASP A 423 -33.17 12.36 4.26
N GLY A 424 -33.11 11.18 3.62
CA GLY A 424 -31.86 10.47 3.39
C GLY A 424 -30.83 11.27 2.58
N MET A 425 -31.26 12.17 1.69
CA MET A 425 -30.32 13.03 0.96
C MET A 425 -29.66 14.06 1.88
N SER A 426 -30.38 14.63 2.85
CA SER A 426 -29.79 15.50 3.88
C SER A 426 -28.73 14.77 4.74
N VAL A 427 -28.98 13.50 5.08
CA VAL A 427 -28.00 12.67 5.81
C VAL A 427 -26.76 12.42 4.96
N LEU A 428 -26.94 12.06 3.69
CA LEU A 428 -25.85 11.89 2.73
C LEU A 428 -24.97 13.14 2.63
N GLU A 429 -25.57 14.33 2.61
CA GLU A 429 -24.85 15.60 2.54
C GLU A 429 -23.98 15.85 3.76
N GLU A 430 -24.53 15.71 4.97
CA GLU A 430 -23.79 15.93 6.21
C GLU A 430 -22.63 14.94 6.35
N GLU A 431 -22.89 13.64 6.09
CA GLU A 431 -21.83 12.62 6.13
C GLU A 431 -20.73 12.89 5.10
N SER A 432 -21.11 13.29 3.86
CA SER A 432 -20.16 13.58 2.79
C SER A 432 -19.29 14.80 3.11
N ARG A 433 -19.90 15.88 3.65
CA ARG A 433 -19.14 17.06 4.10
C ARG A 433 -18.21 16.72 5.25
N SER A 434 -18.67 15.90 6.20
CA SER A 434 -17.85 15.38 7.30
C SER A 434 -16.65 14.58 6.78
N GLY A 435 -16.86 13.66 5.83
CA GLY A 435 -15.79 12.91 5.18
C GLY A 435 -14.79 13.79 4.44
N LYS A 436 -15.28 14.76 3.65
CA LYS A 436 -14.42 15.74 2.97
C LYS A 436 -13.55 16.51 3.96
N ARG A 437 -14.10 16.93 5.11
CA ARG A 437 -13.34 17.63 6.17
C ARG A 437 -12.23 16.75 6.78
N LEU A 438 -12.42 15.44 6.86
CA LEU A 438 -11.40 14.49 7.33
C LEU A 438 -10.32 14.19 6.27
N GLY A 439 -10.53 14.61 5.02
CA GLY A 439 -9.58 14.43 3.90
C GLY A 439 -9.89 13.27 2.96
N PHE A 440 -11.06 12.65 3.09
CA PHE A 440 -11.59 11.77 2.04
C PHE A 440 -11.87 12.58 0.77
N ASN A 441 -11.66 11.95 -0.38
CA ASN A 441 -11.88 12.56 -1.70
C ASN A 441 -12.93 11.85 -2.55
N GLY A 442 -13.66 10.91 -1.94
CA GLY A 442 -14.86 10.32 -2.51
C GLY A 442 -15.72 9.63 -1.48
N LYS A 443 -16.88 9.12 -1.91
CA LYS A 443 -17.81 8.35 -1.07
C LYS A 443 -18.49 7.23 -1.87
N GLN A 444 -18.81 6.16 -1.16
CA GLN A 444 -19.59 5.05 -1.69
C GLN A 444 -21.06 5.42 -1.88
N CYS A 445 -21.61 5.07 -3.04
CA CYS A 445 -23.01 5.25 -3.41
C CYS A 445 -23.65 3.89 -3.67
N ILE A 446 -24.88 3.69 -3.17
CA ILE A 446 -25.70 2.48 -3.40
C ILE A 446 -26.91 2.76 -4.28
N HIS A 447 -27.20 4.03 -4.56
CA HIS A 447 -28.31 4.42 -5.41
C HIS A 447 -27.91 5.56 -6.36
N PRO A 448 -28.36 5.55 -7.65
CA PRO A 448 -28.01 6.59 -8.61
C PRO A 448 -28.36 8.03 -8.19
N THR A 449 -29.40 8.22 -7.36
CA THR A 449 -29.79 9.56 -6.88
C THR A 449 -28.75 10.20 -5.95
N GLN A 450 -27.82 9.42 -5.41
CA GLN A 450 -26.75 9.92 -4.54
C GLN A 450 -25.60 10.54 -5.36
N VAL A 451 -25.40 10.10 -6.60
CA VAL A 451 -24.19 10.35 -7.39
C VAL A 451 -23.95 11.83 -7.62
N GLU A 452 -24.92 12.55 -8.16
CA GLU A 452 -24.75 13.98 -8.48
C GLU A 452 -24.39 14.79 -7.23
N ARG A 453 -25.10 14.56 -6.13
CA ARG A 453 -24.86 15.25 -4.86
C ARG A 453 -23.47 14.97 -4.30
N VAL A 454 -23.06 13.70 -4.30
CA VAL A 454 -21.72 13.28 -3.82
C VAL A 454 -20.62 13.88 -4.69
N GLN A 455 -20.75 13.82 -6.02
CA GLN A 455 -19.76 14.42 -6.93
C GLN A 455 -19.65 15.93 -6.78
N GLY A 456 -20.76 16.61 -6.50
CA GLY A 456 -20.76 18.04 -6.15
C GLY A 456 -19.99 18.33 -4.87
N ILE A 457 -20.28 17.60 -3.79
CA ILE A 457 -19.64 17.82 -2.48
C ILE A 457 -18.14 17.56 -2.54
N PHE A 458 -17.70 16.45 -3.13
CA PHE A 458 -16.27 16.11 -3.21
C PHE A 458 -15.55 16.84 -4.37
N GLY A 459 -16.26 17.60 -5.20
CA GLY A 459 -15.68 18.57 -6.13
C GLY A 459 -15.17 19.84 -5.43
N PRO A 460 -14.38 20.68 -6.12
CA PRO A 460 -14.04 22.02 -5.64
C PRO A 460 -15.28 22.93 -5.73
N GLU A 461 -15.45 23.81 -4.74
CA GLU A 461 -16.57 24.77 -4.73
C GLU A 461 -16.27 25.97 -5.64
N GLU A 462 -17.29 26.66 -6.16
CA GLU A 462 -17.09 27.78 -7.10
C GLU A 462 -16.15 28.85 -6.55
N LYS A 463 -16.32 29.24 -5.28
CA LYS A 463 -15.44 30.20 -4.58
C LYS A 463 -14.01 29.68 -4.42
N GLU A 464 -13.85 28.37 -4.25
CA GLU A 464 -12.54 27.72 -4.13
C GLU A 464 -11.82 27.74 -5.49
N VAL A 465 -12.54 27.46 -6.58
CA VAL A 465 -12.03 27.55 -7.96
C VAL A 465 -11.66 28.99 -8.31
N GLU A 466 -12.52 29.96 -7.99
CA GLU A 466 -12.27 31.38 -8.23
C GLU A 466 -11.01 31.87 -7.52
N TRP A 467 -10.88 31.59 -6.22
CA TRP A 467 -9.67 31.90 -5.46
C TRP A 467 -8.43 31.24 -6.07
N ALA A 468 -8.52 29.95 -6.42
CA ALA A 468 -7.40 29.21 -6.97
C ALA A 468 -6.95 29.77 -8.34
N VAL A 469 -7.88 30.15 -9.20
CA VAL A 469 -7.60 30.77 -10.50
C VAL A 469 -6.92 32.14 -10.32
N ARG A 470 -7.42 32.97 -9.39
CA ARG A 470 -6.80 34.26 -9.05
C ARG A 470 -5.36 34.06 -8.59
N VAL A 471 -5.11 33.09 -7.71
CA VAL A 471 -3.77 32.74 -7.23
C VAL A 471 -2.87 32.31 -8.38
N VAL A 472 -3.30 31.38 -9.23
CA VAL A 472 -2.46 30.90 -10.36
C VAL A 472 -2.07 32.04 -11.31
N ILE A 473 -3.00 32.93 -11.65
CA ILE A 473 -2.74 34.06 -12.56
C ILE A 473 -1.75 35.04 -11.94
N ALA A 474 -1.95 35.44 -10.68
CA ALA A 474 -1.05 36.37 -10.02
C ALA A 474 0.31 35.74 -9.69
N ASP A 475 0.37 34.46 -9.33
CA ASP A 475 1.62 33.76 -9.06
C ASP A 475 2.56 33.75 -10.28
N GLU A 476 2.03 33.53 -11.48
CA GLU A 476 2.79 33.63 -12.73
C GLU A 476 3.36 35.03 -12.97
N LYS A 477 2.65 36.09 -12.55
CA LYS A 477 3.11 37.47 -12.65
C LYS A 477 4.15 37.79 -11.58
N ALA A 478 3.94 37.32 -10.35
CA ALA A 478 4.87 37.45 -9.23
C ALA A 478 6.21 36.80 -9.56
N ALA A 479 6.18 35.58 -10.12
CA ALA A 479 7.37 34.86 -10.56
C ALA A 479 8.15 35.64 -11.63
N ARG A 480 7.46 36.24 -12.61
CA ARG A 480 8.08 37.12 -13.63
C ARG A 480 8.71 38.39 -13.04
N GLN A 481 8.23 38.85 -11.89
CA GLN A 481 8.77 39.98 -11.14
C GLN A 481 9.86 39.56 -10.13
N GLY A 482 10.21 38.28 -10.05
CA GLY A 482 11.19 37.75 -9.10
C GLY A 482 10.69 37.72 -7.64
N ARG A 483 9.37 37.74 -7.41
CA ARG A 483 8.77 37.66 -6.07
C ARG A 483 8.52 36.21 -5.67
N GLY A 484 9.15 35.76 -4.58
CA GLY A 484 8.94 34.41 -4.02
C GLY A 484 7.75 34.30 -3.04
N ALA A 485 7.19 35.43 -2.61
CA ALA A 485 5.97 35.52 -1.83
C ALA A 485 5.27 36.86 -2.14
N TRP A 486 3.94 36.87 -2.05
CA TRP A 486 3.10 38.02 -2.38
C TRP A 486 1.76 37.93 -1.62
N THR A 487 0.86 38.91 -1.73
CA THR A 487 -0.43 38.89 -1.01
C THR A 487 -1.65 38.88 -1.93
N LEU A 488 -2.73 38.24 -1.47
CA LEU A 488 -4.05 38.29 -2.11
C LEU A 488 -5.12 38.41 -1.03
N ASP A 489 -5.96 39.44 -1.10
CA ASP A 489 -7.00 39.75 -0.10
C ASP A 489 -6.42 39.76 1.34
N GLY A 490 -5.20 40.31 1.51
CA GLY A 490 -4.50 40.37 2.80
C GLY A 490 -3.93 39.04 3.31
N LYS A 491 -3.92 37.97 2.50
CA LYS A 491 -3.31 36.68 2.84
C LYS A 491 -2.02 36.47 2.08
N MET A 492 -0.99 35.99 2.78
CA MET A 492 0.29 35.63 2.16
C MET A 492 0.12 34.41 1.25
N ILE A 493 0.68 34.52 0.04
CA ILE A 493 0.80 33.47 -0.94
C ILE A 493 2.28 33.15 -1.09
N ASP A 494 2.62 31.90 -0.78
CA ASP A 494 3.94 31.29 -0.94
C ASP A 494 3.82 30.04 -1.84
N VAL A 495 4.94 29.34 -2.06
CA VAL A 495 4.99 28.16 -2.94
C VAL A 495 3.95 27.08 -2.54
N PRO A 496 3.81 26.67 -1.26
CA PRO A 496 2.76 25.73 -0.86
C PRO A 496 1.34 26.18 -1.17
N VAL A 497 1.02 27.46 -0.96
CA VAL A 497 -0.32 28.01 -1.24
C VAL A 497 -0.58 28.05 -2.75
N ALA A 498 0.42 28.43 -3.55
CA ALA A 498 0.34 28.41 -5.01
C ALA A 498 0.15 26.99 -5.56
N GLU A 499 0.89 26.00 -5.05
CA GLU A 499 0.72 24.60 -5.46
C GLU A 499 -0.66 24.04 -5.09
N LYS A 500 -1.20 24.40 -3.92
CA LYS A 500 -2.58 24.08 -3.55
C LYS A 500 -3.59 24.66 -4.55
N ALA A 501 -3.40 25.91 -4.96
CA ALA A 501 -4.25 26.54 -5.96
C ALA A 501 -4.17 25.83 -7.32
N ARG A 502 -2.96 25.50 -7.80
CA ARG A 502 -2.77 24.72 -9.04
C ARG A 502 -3.46 23.36 -8.96
N ALA A 503 -3.39 22.67 -7.82
CA ALA A 503 -4.08 21.40 -7.62
C ALA A 503 -5.61 21.52 -7.66
N ILE A 504 -6.18 22.59 -7.09
CA ILE A 504 -7.61 22.89 -7.16
C ILE A 504 -8.03 23.16 -8.61
N VAL A 505 -7.25 23.94 -9.37
CA VAL A 505 -7.51 24.22 -10.79
C VAL A 505 -7.51 22.94 -11.61
N ARG A 506 -6.47 22.10 -11.50
CA ARG A 506 -6.41 20.79 -12.18
C ARG A 506 -7.62 19.92 -11.83
N LYS A 507 -8.02 19.88 -10.56
CA LYS A 507 -9.20 19.14 -10.11
C LYS A 507 -10.49 19.70 -10.70
N ALA A 508 -10.64 21.02 -10.77
CA ALA A 508 -11.81 21.67 -11.35
C ALA A 508 -11.97 21.35 -12.83
N GLU A 509 -10.87 21.46 -13.60
CA GLU A 509 -10.82 21.06 -15.01
C GLU A 509 -11.20 19.58 -15.18
N ALA A 510 -10.63 18.69 -14.37
CA ALA A 510 -10.95 17.26 -14.40
C ALA A 510 -12.44 17.00 -14.07
N CYS A 511 -13.04 17.80 -13.18
CA CYS A 511 -14.45 17.74 -12.82
C CYS A 511 -15.38 18.28 -13.93
N GLY A 512 -14.85 18.91 -14.98
CA GLY A 512 -15.62 19.54 -16.05
C GLY A 512 -16.13 20.94 -15.73
N ILE A 513 -15.53 21.62 -14.74
CA ILE A 513 -15.84 23.02 -14.43
C ILE A 513 -15.16 23.90 -15.49
N ASP A 514 -15.88 24.91 -15.99
CA ASP A 514 -15.36 25.88 -16.96
C ASP A 514 -14.38 26.86 -16.31
N VAL A 515 -13.17 26.38 -16.05
CA VAL A 515 -12.06 27.15 -15.47
C VAL A 515 -11.64 28.29 -16.41
N GLU A 516 -11.78 28.12 -17.73
CA GLU A 516 -11.33 29.11 -18.70
C GLU A 516 -12.15 30.40 -18.66
N SER A 517 -13.47 30.27 -18.44
CA SER A 517 -14.35 31.41 -18.15
C SER A 517 -13.91 32.14 -16.86
N VAL A 518 -13.55 31.41 -15.80
CA VAL A 518 -13.04 32.01 -14.56
C VAL A 518 -11.70 32.71 -14.78
N LYS A 519 -10.77 32.11 -15.54
CA LYS A 519 -9.50 32.75 -15.93
C LYS A 519 -9.75 34.02 -16.72
N GLY A 520 -10.73 34.01 -17.63
CA GLY A 520 -11.14 35.19 -18.39
C GLY A 520 -11.63 36.34 -17.52
N ARG A 521 -12.45 36.06 -16.49
CA ARG A 521 -12.92 37.06 -15.51
C ARG A 521 -11.77 37.70 -14.71
N TRP A 522 -10.74 36.90 -14.37
CA TRP A 522 -9.64 37.31 -13.49
C TRP A 522 -8.29 37.51 -14.20
N LYS A 523 -8.26 37.62 -15.54
CA LYS A 523 -7.01 37.75 -16.34
C LYS A 523 -6.10 38.90 -15.91
N HIS A 524 -6.68 39.95 -15.31
CA HIS A 524 -5.97 41.12 -14.82
C HIS A 524 -5.61 41.06 -13.34
N GLN A 525 -5.83 39.93 -12.65
CA GLN A 525 -5.42 39.76 -11.25
C GLN A 525 -3.92 39.99 -11.12
N GLU A 526 -3.51 40.96 -10.31
CA GLU A 526 -2.12 41.24 -9.98
C GLU A 526 -1.79 40.69 -8.59
N PRO A 527 -0.51 40.35 -8.35
CA PRO A 527 -0.05 40.06 -7.00
C PRO A 527 0.04 41.37 -6.19
N GLU A 528 -0.69 41.46 -5.07
CA GLU A 528 -0.77 42.66 -4.22
C GLU A 528 0.57 43.02 -3.57
#